data_AF-A0A662UZY6-F1
#
_entry.id   AF-A0A662UZY6-F1
#
_cell.length_a   1.000
_cell.length_b   1.000
_cell.length_c   1.000
_cell.angle_alpha   90.00
_cell.angle_beta   90.00
_cell.angle_gamma   90.00
#
_symmetry.space_group_name_H-M   'P 1'
#
loop_
_entity.id
_entity.type
_entity.pdbx_description
1 polymer ?
#
loop_
_entity_poly.entity_id
_entity_poly.type
_entity_poly.pdbx_seq_one_letter_code
_entity_poly.pdbx_strand_id
1 'polypeptide(L)'
;MGKKKFRPPKGFRDFPPDIMLLRKEVLSRIERVFQRYGFDPIETPVLEYWEVMAGKYGEEAENKLMWRFKDPWSDRWYALRYDLTVPLARYLATHSETPLPF
;
A
#
# COMPACT_ATOMS: atom_id res chain seq x y z
N MET A 1 25.26 -7.69 -30.47
CA MET A 1 24.04 -7.51 -29.63
C MET A 1 24.29 -6.41 -28.60
N GLY A 2 23.43 -5.39 -28.51
CA GLY A 2 23.52 -4.38 -27.44
C GLY A 2 23.21 -4.99 -26.07
N LYS A 3 23.94 -4.56 -25.02
CA LYS A 3 23.67 -4.99 -23.63
C LYS A 3 22.22 -4.66 -23.26
N LYS A 4 21.45 -5.68 -22.88
CA LYS A 4 20.08 -5.52 -22.36
C LYS A 4 20.17 -4.70 -21.06
N LYS A 5 19.61 -3.49 -21.06
CA LYS A 5 19.54 -2.64 -19.86
C LYS A 5 18.38 -3.13 -19.01
N PHE A 6 18.69 -3.83 -17.92
CA PHE A 6 17.72 -4.13 -16.86
C PHE A 6 17.51 -2.86 -16.04
N ARG A 7 16.27 -2.38 -15.95
CA ARG A 7 15.92 -1.14 -15.25
C ARG A 7 14.57 -1.31 -14.53
N PRO A 8 14.36 -0.65 -13.39
CA PRO A 8 13.05 -0.59 -12.76
C PRO A 8 11.99 0.00 -13.71
N PRO A 9 10.69 -0.32 -13.51
CA PRO A 9 9.61 0.34 -14.24
C PRO A 9 9.64 1.86 -14.08
N LYS A 10 9.09 2.59 -15.06
CA LYS A 10 9.02 4.06 -14.99
C LYS A 10 8.28 4.49 -13.72
N GLY A 11 8.88 5.43 -12.97
CA GLY A 11 8.33 5.90 -11.69
C GLY A 11 8.83 5.13 -10.46
N PHE A 12 9.56 4.03 -10.65
CA PHE A 12 10.16 3.24 -9.56
C PHE A 12 11.68 3.42 -9.55
N ARG A 13 12.29 3.19 -8.39
CA ARG A 13 13.74 3.28 -8.19
C ARG A 13 14.21 2.33 -7.11
N ASP A 14 15.45 1.86 -7.25
CA ASP A 14 16.16 1.19 -6.17
C ASP A 14 16.69 2.22 -5.18
N PHE A 15 16.76 1.85 -3.90
CA PHE A 15 17.31 2.69 -2.84
C PHE A 15 18.63 2.09 -2.35
N PRO A 16 19.77 2.79 -2.50
CA PRO A 16 21.06 2.29 -2.06
C PRO A 16 21.16 2.25 -0.52
N PRO A 17 22.18 1.55 0.04
CA PRO A 17 22.28 1.33 1.49
C PRO A 17 22.24 2.59 2.34
N ASP A 18 22.93 3.65 1.94
CA ASP A 18 22.96 4.95 2.63
C ASP A 18 21.56 5.59 2.74
N ILE A 19 20.79 5.54 1.65
CA ILE A 19 19.41 6.05 1.64
C ILE A 19 18.47 5.16 2.46
N MET A 20 18.64 3.83 2.40
CA MET A 20 17.83 2.91 3.19
C MET A 20 18.09 3.02 4.70
N LEU A 21 19.34 3.25 5.12
CA LEU A 21 19.70 3.50 6.51
C LEU A 21 19.00 4.77 7.02
N LEU A 22 19.11 5.88 6.28
CA LEU A 22 18.44 7.12 6.62
C LEU A 22 16.90 6.97 6.65
N ARG A 23 16.32 6.27 5.66
CA ARG A 23 14.88 6.03 5.61
C ARG A 23 14.38 5.26 6.83
N LYS A 24 15.10 4.21 7.25
CA LYS A 24 14.77 3.43 8.45
C LYS A 24 14.84 4.29 9.71
N GLU A 25 15.84 5.15 9.82
CA GLU A 25 15.94 6.08 10.95
C GLU A 25 14.73 7.01 11.03
N VAL A 26 14.37 7.65 9.92
CA VAL A 26 13.21 8.55 9.82
C VAL A 26 11.91 7.82 10.20
N LEU A 27 11.66 6.65 9.61
CA LEU A 27 10.46 5.86 9.90
C LEU A 27 10.40 5.48 11.39
N SER A 28 11.52 5.04 11.98
CA SER A 28 11.54 4.68 13.40
C SER A 28 11.25 5.87 14.33
N ARG A 29 11.61 7.10 13.94
CA ARG A 29 11.29 8.31 14.72
C ARG A 29 9.80 8.61 14.64
N ILE A 30 9.19 8.46 13.47
CA ILE A 30 7.75 8.66 13.27
C ILE A 30 6.95 7.61 14.06
N GLU A 31 7.32 6.33 13.95
CA GLU A 31 6.69 5.23 14.69
C GLU A 31 6.76 5.44 16.20
N ARG A 32 7.93 5.85 16.74
CA ARG A 32 8.07 6.18 18.16
C ARG A 32 7.15 7.31 18.61
N VAL A 33 6.85 8.28 17.74
CA VAL A 33 5.88 9.33 18.07
C VAL A 33 4.48 8.71 18.18
N PHE A 34 4.03 7.96 17.19
CA PHE A 34 2.70 7.32 17.22
C PHE A 34 2.51 6.40 18.43
N GLN A 35 3.49 5.55 18.72
CA GLN A 35 3.46 4.65 19.88
C GLN A 35 3.38 5.41 21.22
N ARG A 36 4.05 6.56 21.35
CA ARG A 36 3.94 7.39 22.57
C ARG A 36 2.54 7.95 22.80
N TYR A 37 1.72 8.04 21.76
CA TYR A 37 0.32 8.46 21.84
C TYR A 37 -0.66 7.29 21.87
N GLY A 38 -0.17 6.05 22.03
CA GLY A 38 -1.00 4.86 22.19
C GLY A 38 -1.51 4.24 20.88
N PHE A 39 -0.97 4.64 19.73
CA PHE A 39 -1.34 4.03 18.45
C PHE A 39 -0.52 2.78 18.17
N ASP A 40 -1.20 1.64 18.02
CA ASP A 40 -0.59 0.38 17.64
C ASP A 40 -0.45 0.26 16.11
N PRO A 41 0.71 -0.21 15.60
CA PRO A 41 0.90 -0.37 14.17
C PRO A 41 0.13 -1.58 13.63
N ILE A 42 -0.46 -1.41 12.45
CA ILE A 42 -0.97 -2.51 11.62
C ILE A 42 -0.34 -2.43 10.22
N GLU A 43 -0.30 -3.56 9.54
CA GLU A 43 0.08 -3.62 8.13
C GLU A 43 -1.00 -4.37 7.36
N THR A 44 -1.43 -3.79 6.24
CA THR A 44 -2.30 -4.44 5.27
C THR A 44 -1.49 -4.91 4.06
N PRO A 45 -1.98 -5.88 3.28
CA PRO A 45 -1.34 -6.26 2.03
C PRO A 45 -1.17 -5.06 1.07
N VAL A 46 -0.18 -5.14 0.18
CA VAL A 46 0.00 -4.12 -0.88
C VAL A 46 -1.07 -4.23 -1.98
N LEU A 47 -1.76 -5.37 -2.04
CA LEU A 47 -2.83 -5.68 -2.97
C LEU A 47 -4.15 -5.84 -2.23
N GLU A 48 -5.22 -5.31 -2.81
CA GLU A 48 -6.60 -5.55 -2.38
C GLU A 48 -7.40 -6.13 -3.56
N TYR A 49 -8.52 -6.79 -3.30
CA TYR A 49 -9.49 -7.06 -4.36
C TYR A 49 -10.01 -5.73 -4.91
N TRP A 50 -10.22 -5.65 -6.23
CA TRP A 50 -10.71 -4.42 -6.86
C TRP A 50 -12.02 -3.93 -6.23
N GLU A 51 -12.90 -4.84 -5.81
CA GLU A 51 -14.17 -4.53 -5.14
C GLU A 51 -14.01 -3.72 -3.85
N VAL A 52 -12.86 -3.82 -3.17
CA VAL A 52 -12.58 -3.05 -1.95
C VAL A 52 -12.38 -1.56 -2.27
N MET A 53 -11.85 -1.24 -3.44
CA MET A 53 -11.50 0.14 -3.83
C MET A 53 -12.43 0.76 -4.87
N ALA A 54 -13.22 -0.06 -5.56
CA ALA A 54 -14.16 0.40 -6.58
C ALA A 54 -15.20 1.38 -5.99
N GLY A 55 -15.44 2.49 -6.70
CA GLY A 55 -16.37 3.55 -6.31
C GLY A 55 -15.91 4.45 -5.16
N LYS A 56 -14.66 4.33 -4.67
CA LYS A 56 -14.17 5.08 -3.51
C LYS A 56 -13.40 6.35 -3.86
N TYR A 57 -12.85 6.43 -5.07
CA TYR A 57 -11.91 7.50 -5.46
C TYR A 57 -12.37 8.32 -6.68
N GLY A 58 -13.56 8.03 -7.20
CA GLY A 58 -14.12 8.68 -8.39
C GLY A 58 -13.51 8.16 -9.69
N GLU A 59 -14.21 8.39 -10.79
CA GLU A 59 -13.90 7.77 -12.08
C GLU A 59 -12.51 8.11 -12.62
N GLU A 60 -12.02 9.34 -12.39
CA GLU A 60 -10.71 9.75 -12.89
C GLU A 60 -9.57 8.97 -12.21
N ALA A 61 -9.60 8.85 -10.89
CA ALA A 61 -8.58 8.12 -10.15
C ALA A 61 -8.62 6.63 -10.51
N GLU A 62 -9.82 6.05 -10.57
CA GLU A 62 -10.02 4.63 -10.87
C GLU A 62 -9.57 4.24 -12.28
N ASN A 63 -9.74 5.14 -13.25
CA ASN A 63 -9.42 4.85 -14.66
C ASN A 63 -7.99 5.26 -15.07
N LYS A 64 -7.37 6.23 -14.39
CA LYS A 64 -6.08 6.81 -14.82
C LYS A 64 -4.93 6.62 -13.85
N LEU A 65 -5.20 6.46 -12.55
CA LEU A 65 -4.18 6.55 -11.51
C LEU A 65 -3.98 5.24 -10.73
N MET A 66 -4.98 4.36 -10.73
CA MET A 66 -4.93 3.10 -10.00
C MET A 66 -4.39 1.94 -10.86
N TRP A 67 -3.49 1.15 -10.27
CA TRP A 67 -2.99 -0.06 -10.89
C TRP A 67 -3.89 -1.24 -10.54
N ARG A 68 -4.63 -1.75 -11.52
CA ARG A 68 -5.46 -2.96 -11.40
C ARG A 68 -5.09 -3.99 -12.46
N PHE A 69 -5.22 -5.26 -12.13
CA PHE A 69 -4.96 -6.37 -13.03
C PHE A 69 -5.86 -7.55 -12.73
N LYS A 70 -6.14 -8.33 -13.76
CA LYS A 70 -6.83 -9.61 -13.63
C LYS A 70 -5.80 -10.69 -13.33
N ASP A 71 -6.00 -11.40 -12.23
CA ASP A 71 -5.13 -12.52 -11.87
C ASP A 71 -5.35 -13.69 -12.86
N PRO A 72 -4.29 -14.20 -13.50
CA PRO A 72 -4.43 -15.19 -14.56
C PRO A 72 -4.86 -16.57 -14.06
N TRP A 73 -4.77 -16.85 -12.75
CA TRP A 73 -5.13 -18.15 -12.19
C TRP A 73 -6.53 -18.19 -11.58
N SER A 74 -7.00 -17.10 -10.99
CA SER A 74 -8.30 -17.02 -10.30
C SER A 74 -9.37 -16.24 -11.06
N ASP A 75 -9.02 -15.56 -12.14
CA ASP A 75 -9.88 -14.65 -12.91
C ASP A 75 -10.42 -13.45 -12.08
N ARG A 76 -9.91 -13.25 -10.86
CA ARG A 76 -10.28 -12.14 -9.97
C ARG A 76 -9.51 -10.87 -10.31
N TRP A 77 -10.14 -9.73 -10.07
CA TRP A 77 -9.50 -8.43 -10.20
C TRP A 77 -8.83 -8.03 -8.90
N TYR A 78 -7.54 -7.71 -8.99
CA TYR A 78 -6.74 -7.15 -7.91
C TYR A 78 -6.32 -5.73 -8.28
N ALA A 79 -5.99 -4.95 -7.27
CA ALA A 79 -5.38 -3.66 -7.47
C ALA A 79 -4.36 -3.35 -6.36
N LEU A 80 -3.30 -2.63 -6.72
CA LEU A 80 -2.37 -2.08 -5.74
C LEU A 80 -3.11 -1.02 -4.94
N ARG A 81 -2.92 -1.03 -3.62
CA ARG A 81 -3.54 -0.04 -2.72
C ARG A 81 -3.18 1.38 -3.18
N TYR A 82 -4.20 2.20 -3.36
CA TYR A 82 -4.04 3.60 -3.76
C TYR A 82 -3.65 4.48 -2.58
N ASP A 83 -4.20 4.18 -1.40
CA ASP A 83 -3.87 4.78 -0.12
C ASP A 83 -3.83 3.72 1.00
N LEU A 84 -3.78 4.18 2.27
CA LEU A 84 -3.84 3.34 3.46
C LEU A 84 -5.21 3.38 4.17
N THR A 85 -6.09 4.32 3.82
CA THR A 85 -7.37 4.57 4.51
C THR A 85 -8.42 3.53 4.13
N VAL A 86 -8.55 3.20 2.84
CA VAL A 86 -9.52 2.16 2.40
C VAL A 86 -9.12 0.77 2.92
N PRO A 87 -7.84 0.36 2.86
CA PRO A 87 -7.40 -0.87 3.52
C PRO A 87 -7.62 -0.88 5.04
N LEU A 88 -7.45 0.26 5.73
CA LEU A 88 -7.75 0.39 7.17
C LEU A 88 -9.24 0.18 7.44
N ALA A 89 -10.13 0.80 6.66
CA ALA A 89 -11.57 0.63 6.81
C ALA A 89 -12.00 -0.83 6.58
N ARG A 90 -11.44 -1.50 5.56
CA ARG A 90 -11.65 -2.94 5.33
C ARG A 90 -11.12 -3.77 6.50
N TYR A 91 -9.94 -3.44 7.03
CA TYR A 91 -9.37 -4.12 8.19
C TYR A 91 -10.32 -4.05 9.39
N LEU A 92 -10.76 -2.86 9.79
CA LEU A 92 -11.69 -2.68 10.91
C LEU A 92 -13.04 -3.38 10.66
N ALA A 93 -13.56 -3.32 9.44
CA ALA A 93 -14.81 -4.01 9.08
C ALA A 93 -14.72 -5.55 9.15
N THR A 94 -13.51 -6.11 9.08
CA THR A 94 -13.24 -7.56 9.13
C THR A 94 -12.70 -8.04 10.47
N HIS A 95 -12.42 -7.13 11.40
CA HIS A 95 -11.91 -7.40 12.75
C HIS A 95 -12.77 -6.66 13.79
N SER A 96 -14.04 -7.06 13.88
CA SER A 96 -15.07 -6.42 14.74
C SER A 96 -14.73 -6.42 16.23
N GLU A 97 -13.79 -7.27 16.64
CA GLU A 97 -13.24 -7.39 17.99
C GLU A 97 -12.21 -6.31 18.33
N THR A 98 -11.77 -5.51 17.36
CA THR A 98 -10.80 -4.43 17.58
C THR A 98 -11.41 -3.40 18.54
N PRO A 99 -10.79 -3.13 19.70
CA PRO A 99 -11.29 -2.14 20.64
C PRO A 99 -11.37 -0.74 20.00
N LEU A 100 -12.42 0.01 20.33
CA LEU A 100 -12.59 1.40 19.91
C LEU A 100 -12.54 2.34 21.13
N PRO A 101 -11.90 3.52 21.01
CA PRO A 101 -11.17 4.01 19.84
C PRO A 101 -9.89 3.19 19.57
N PHE A 102 -9.60 3.01 18.28
CA PHE A 102 -8.39 2.41 17.76
C PHE A 102 -7.42 3.51 17.31
#